data_AF-A0A0R0DYX3-F1
#
_entry.id   AF-A0A0R0DYX3-F1
#
_cell.length_a   1.000
_cell.length_b   1.000
_cell.length_c   1.000
_cell.angle_alpha   90.00
_cell.angle_beta   90.00
_cell.angle_gamma   90.00
#
_symmetry.space_group_name_H-M   'P 1'
#
loop_
_entity.id
_entity.type
_entity.pdbx_description
1 polymer ?
#
loop_
_entity_poly.entity_id
_entity_poly.type
_entity_poly.pdbx_seq_one_letter_code
_entity_poly.pdbx_strand_id
1 'polypeptide(L)'
;MTADGSYQPPASPAEAAGDTRPFAFSAHPAPAPLDACGFDGLAIPHGTKVYAAGAYSGRKLAFQIDDSGHEATLMEVAVNQPQAPVILMLGAYEPTVWSIGWSQGTTLVAVFVSGYHKQVVTGLPATVPVLVSTYDNRGSCGSNYVSPERAERLNPMARRLFGQPVDMLHPARDGKVVVGDALSPGTQLQTRRDAPGVESFRLPDSQLAGPAALQHAVAQGVLRPATLADVQAWNTGMAAQRAQQDIPPIAGGAPPAQRGLPHNGYVVLKPFRFPAGLYGANSATFYVPKGVPNPTGTPGHSTVYDFNTLQCSGVGCRRD
;
A
#
# COMPACT_ATOMS: atom_id res chain seq x y z
N MET A 1 1.59 -72.10 33.73
CA MET A 1 2.16 -71.63 32.45
C MET A 1 1.16 -71.98 31.36
N THR A 2 0.71 -70.96 30.62
CA THR A 2 0.34 -70.88 29.19
C THR A 2 -0.79 -69.87 29.07
N ALA A 3 -0.41 -68.65 28.72
CA ALA A 3 -1.28 -67.60 28.25
C ALA A 3 -1.57 -67.86 26.77
N ASP A 4 -2.83 -67.83 26.37
CA ASP A 4 -3.22 -67.82 24.97
C ASP A 4 -4.29 -66.75 24.80
N GLY A 5 -3.85 -65.57 24.38
CA GLY A 5 -4.66 -64.39 24.15
C GLY A 5 -4.23 -63.80 22.81
N SER A 6 -4.78 -64.34 21.74
CA SER A 6 -4.50 -63.92 20.36
C SER A 6 -5.00 -62.49 20.13
N TYR A 7 -4.06 -61.58 19.87
CA TYR A 7 -4.34 -60.22 19.40
C TYR A 7 -4.56 -60.26 17.87
N GLN A 8 -5.75 -59.83 17.41
CA GLN A 8 -5.99 -59.54 15.99
C GLN A 8 -5.57 -58.10 15.68
N PRO A 9 -4.73 -57.87 14.65
CA PRO A 9 -4.40 -56.52 14.22
C PRO A 9 -5.61 -55.84 13.55
N PRO A 10 -5.73 -54.50 13.66
CA PRO A 10 -6.79 -53.76 12.99
C PRO A 10 -6.65 -53.85 11.47
N ALA A 11 -7.79 -53.87 10.78
CA ALA A 11 -7.89 -53.91 9.32
C ALA A 11 -7.10 -52.76 8.68
N SER A 12 -6.37 -53.06 7.60
CA SER A 12 -5.70 -52.08 6.76
C SER A 12 -6.69 -51.00 6.29
N PRO A 13 -6.26 -49.73 6.21
CA PRO A 13 -7.12 -48.68 5.67
C PRO A 13 -7.50 -49.02 4.23
N ALA A 14 -8.80 -49.08 3.97
CA ALA A 14 -9.33 -49.27 2.64
C ALA A 14 -8.84 -48.15 1.71
N GLU A 15 -8.22 -48.52 0.60
CA GLU A 15 -7.89 -47.61 -0.50
C GLU A 15 -9.17 -46.98 -1.04
N ALA A 16 -9.52 -45.80 -0.55
CA ALA A 16 -10.47 -44.90 -1.21
C ALA A 16 -9.76 -44.19 -2.37
N ALA A 17 -9.27 -44.95 -3.36
CA ALA A 17 -8.53 -44.42 -4.51
C ALA A 17 -9.42 -44.16 -5.74
N GLY A 18 -10.75 -44.09 -5.57
CA GLY A 18 -11.70 -44.05 -6.69
C GLY A 18 -12.38 -42.72 -6.98
N ASP A 19 -12.45 -41.78 -6.02
CA ASP A 19 -13.44 -40.69 -6.13
C ASP A 19 -12.94 -39.32 -5.65
N THR A 20 -11.63 -39.07 -5.76
CA THR A 20 -11.06 -37.76 -5.42
C THR A 20 -10.63 -37.02 -6.68
N ARG A 21 -11.24 -35.87 -6.93
CA ARG A 21 -10.76 -34.90 -7.92
C ARG A 21 -9.66 -34.01 -7.33
N PRO A 22 -8.66 -33.56 -8.11
CA PRO A 22 -7.66 -32.62 -7.63
C PRO A 22 -8.30 -31.33 -7.12
N PHE A 23 -7.98 -30.95 -5.89
CA PHE A 23 -8.36 -29.64 -5.36
C PHE A 23 -7.41 -28.60 -5.96
N ALA A 24 -7.95 -27.77 -6.86
CA ALA A 24 -7.21 -26.65 -7.45
C ALA A 24 -7.05 -25.54 -6.39
N PHE A 25 -6.05 -25.69 -5.54
CA PHE A 25 -5.64 -24.69 -4.57
C PHE A 25 -4.36 -24.01 -5.02
N SER A 26 -4.48 -22.73 -5.38
CA SER A 26 -3.31 -21.86 -5.53
C SER A 26 -3.01 -21.24 -4.17
N ALA A 27 -2.05 -21.83 -3.45
CA ALA A 27 -1.47 -21.17 -2.30
C ALA A 27 -0.94 -19.80 -2.73
N HIS A 28 -1.19 -18.76 -1.92
CA HIS A 28 -0.56 -17.47 -2.16
C HIS A 28 0.97 -17.67 -2.19
N PRO A 29 1.73 -16.92 -3.01
CA PRO A 29 3.17 -17.04 -3.04
C PRO A 29 3.72 -16.90 -1.62
N ALA A 30 4.53 -17.87 -1.20
CA ALA A 30 5.26 -17.75 0.04
C ALA A 30 6.12 -16.48 -0.04
N PRO A 31 6.24 -15.68 1.05
CA PRO A 31 7.18 -14.57 1.06
C PRO A 31 8.59 -15.08 0.73
N ALA A 32 9.33 -14.33 -0.08
CA ALA A 32 10.69 -14.69 -0.47
C ALA A 32 11.53 -14.97 0.79
N PRO A 33 12.42 -16.00 0.77
CA PRO A 33 13.31 -16.26 1.89
C PRO A 33 14.06 -14.99 2.25
N LEU A 34 14.15 -14.69 3.56
CA LEU A 34 14.81 -13.49 4.05
C LEU A 34 16.27 -13.40 3.55
N ASP A 35 16.93 -14.53 3.25
CA ASP A 35 18.31 -14.57 2.71
C ASP A 35 18.45 -14.01 1.28
N ALA A 36 17.36 -13.66 0.61
CA ALA A 36 17.36 -13.04 -0.72
C ALA A 36 17.36 -11.49 -0.69
N CYS A 37 17.61 -10.86 0.45
CA CYS A 37 17.74 -9.40 0.51
C CYS A 37 19.14 -8.96 0.06
N GLY A 38 19.26 -8.57 -1.21
CA GLY A 38 20.50 -8.11 -1.79
C GLY A 38 20.34 -7.77 -3.27
N PHE A 39 21.39 -7.19 -3.85
CA PHE A 39 21.53 -7.07 -5.29
C PHE A 39 22.35 -8.24 -5.81
N ASP A 40 21.84 -8.97 -6.78
CA ASP A 40 22.58 -10.06 -7.40
C ASP A 40 23.79 -9.52 -8.17
N GLY A 41 25.00 -9.95 -7.76
CA GLY A 41 26.24 -9.64 -8.47
C GLY A 41 26.65 -8.16 -8.45
N LEU A 42 26.15 -7.34 -7.51
CA LEU A 42 26.51 -5.93 -7.44
C LEU A 42 27.99 -5.74 -7.10
N ALA A 43 28.75 -5.20 -8.05
CA ALA A 43 30.11 -4.75 -7.81
C ALA A 43 30.08 -3.34 -7.21
N ILE A 44 30.66 -3.17 -6.02
CA ILE A 44 30.75 -1.88 -5.33
C ILE A 44 32.18 -1.37 -5.46
N PRO A 45 32.44 -0.31 -6.28
CA PRO A 45 33.78 0.26 -6.40
C PRO A 45 34.33 0.75 -5.06
N HIS A 46 35.65 0.69 -4.90
CA HIS A 46 36.30 1.25 -3.72
C HIS A 46 36.00 2.75 -3.58
N GLY A 47 35.72 3.20 -2.34
CA GLY A 47 35.38 4.60 -2.05
C GLY A 47 33.95 5.00 -2.39
N THR A 48 33.08 4.05 -2.79
CA THR A 48 31.65 4.31 -3.00
C THR A 48 30.98 4.83 -1.73
N LYS A 49 30.22 5.92 -1.86
CA LYS A 49 29.42 6.52 -0.80
C LYS A 49 28.01 5.94 -0.77
N VAL A 50 27.49 5.66 0.42
CA VAL A 50 26.09 5.25 0.62
C VAL A 50 25.34 6.40 1.28
N TYR A 51 24.39 6.98 0.55
CA TYR A 51 23.55 8.05 1.09
C TYR A 51 22.12 7.60 1.24
N ALA A 52 21.52 7.93 2.38
CA ALA A 52 20.10 7.70 2.61
C ALA A 52 19.31 9.00 2.43
N ALA A 53 18.12 8.93 1.85
CA ALA A 53 17.23 10.07 1.70
C ALA A 53 15.75 9.69 1.75
N GLY A 54 14.93 10.57 2.30
CA GLY A 54 13.48 10.37 2.31
C GLY A 54 12.75 11.22 3.34
N ALA A 55 11.45 10.99 3.42
CA ALA A 55 10.53 11.53 4.41
C ALA A 55 9.27 10.65 4.45
N TYR A 56 8.31 10.98 5.31
CA TYR A 56 7.03 10.26 5.32
C TYR A 56 6.31 10.32 3.96
N SER A 57 6.31 11.47 3.31
CA SER A 57 5.60 11.74 2.05
C SER A 57 6.31 12.81 1.22
N GLY A 58 6.17 12.76 -0.11
CA GLY A 58 6.64 13.81 -1.02
C GLY A 58 5.57 14.86 -1.36
N ARG A 59 5.77 15.56 -2.48
CA ARG A 59 4.77 16.50 -3.03
C ARG A 59 3.63 15.72 -3.67
N LYS A 60 2.39 16.04 -3.32
CA LYS A 60 1.18 15.37 -3.84
C LYS A 60 1.05 15.48 -5.37
N LEU A 61 0.61 14.40 -6.00
CA LEU A 61 0.41 14.29 -7.45
C LEU A 61 -1.05 14.26 -7.90
N ALA A 62 -2.03 14.25 -6.98
CA ALA A 62 -3.47 14.19 -7.28
C ALA A 62 -3.95 12.96 -8.07
N PHE A 63 -3.15 11.88 -8.10
CA PHE A 63 -3.52 10.59 -8.69
C PHE A 63 -2.90 9.41 -7.91
N GLN A 64 -3.16 8.17 -8.32
CA GLN A 64 -2.57 6.97 -7.73
C GLN A 64 -1.60 6.28 -8.69
N ILE A 65 -0.59 5.63 -8.12
CA ILE A 65 0.32 4.73 -8.83
C ILE A 65 0.14 3.26 -8.41
N ASP A 66 -0.68 3.01 -7.38
CA ASP A 66 -1.04 1.71 -6.83
C ASP A 66 -2.49 1.65 -6.33
N ASP A 67 -2.91 0.50 -5.82
CA ASP A 67 -4.24 0.27 -5.26
C ASP A 67 -4.27 0.42 -3.73
N SER A 68 -3.29 1.14 -3.16
CA SER A 68 -3.25 1.41 -1.72
C SER A 68 -4.40 2.30 -1.28
N GLY A 69 -5.01 3.05 -2.22
CA GLY A 69 -5.99 4.08 -1.90
C GLY A 69 -5.32 5.36 -1.41
N HIS A 70 -4.00 5.44 -1.33
CA HIS A 70 -3.29 6.66 -0.98
C HIS A 70 -3.01 7.51 -2.22
N GLU A 71 -2.97 8.82 -2.05
CA GLU A 71 -2.57 9.75 -3.11
C GLU A 71 -1.06 9.60 -3.35
N ALA A 72 -0.66 9.41 -4.61
CA ALA A 72 0.74 9.32 -4.96
C ALA A 72 1.46 10.66 -4.72
N THR A 73 2.73 10.56 -4.40
CA THR A 73 3.62 11.69 -4.17
C THR A 73 4.85 11.64 -5.05
N LEU A 74 5.49 12.79 -5.23
CA LEU A 74 6.73 12.96 -5.97
C LEU A 74 7.85 13.33 -5.00
N MET A 75 8.99 12.64 -5.16
CA MET A 75 10.26 13.05 -4.61
C MET A 75 11.26 13.32 -5.73
N GLU A 76 11.70 14.57 -5.82
CA GLU A 76 12.77 15.01 -6.72
C GLU A 76 14.11 14.90 -5.98
N VAL A 77 14.98 14.03 -6.48
CA VAL A 77 16.29 13.73 -5.89
C VAL A 77 17.37 14.28 -6.81
N ALA A 78 18.15 15.24 -6.32
CA ALA A 78 19.34 15.74 -6.98
C ALA A 78 20.59 15.17 -6.31
N VAL A 79 21.37 14.37 -7.03
CA VAL A 79 22.61 13.78 -6.52
C VAL A 79 23.81 14.56 -7.02
N ASN A 80 24.67 15.00 -6.11
CA ASN A 80 25.88 15.73 -6.44
C ASN A 80 27.07 15.17 -5.66
N GLN A 81 27.81 14.27 -6.31
CA GLN A 81 29.02 13.66 -5.74
C GLN A 81 30.02 13.36 -6.87
N PRO A 82 30.68 14.39 -7.45
CA PRO A 82 31.58 14.18 -8.59
C PRO A 82 32.87 13.43 -8.23
N GLN A 83 33.20 13.33 -6.94
CA GLN A 83 34.46 12.76 -6.46
C GLN A 83 34.37 11.28 -6.05
N ALA A 84 33.18 10.70 -6.00
CA ALA A 84 32.99 9.32 -5.57
C ALA A 84 31.74 8.69 -6.22
N PRO A 85 31.74 7.38 -6.50
CA PRO A 85 30.52 6.67 -6.86
C PRO A 85 29.51 6.69 -5.71
N VAL A 86 28.21 6.67 -6.03
CA VAL A 86 27.12 6.79 -5.05
C VAL A 86 26.13 5.64 -5.16
N ILE A 87 25.78 5.08 -4.00
CA ILE A 87 24.61 4.23 -3.80
C ILE A 87 23.55 5.06 -3.06
N LEU A 88 22.29 4.96 -3.50
CA LEU A 88 21.17 5.62 -2.85
C LEU A 88 20.32 4.62 -2.07
N MET A 89 19.97 4.98 -0.84
CA MET A 89 18.94 4.33 -0.04
C MET A 89 17.76 5.29 0.15
N LEU A 90 16.70 5.08 -0.60
CA LEU A 90 15.55 5.96 -0.62
C LEU A 90 14.39 5.33 0.15
N GLY A 91 13.55 6.14 0.79
CA GLY A 91 12.28 5.59 1.27
C GLY A 91 11.24 6.56 1.80
N ALA A 92 9.98 6.20 1.57
CA ALA A 92 8.80 6.96 1.95
C ALA A 92 7.65 6.05 2.42
N TYR A 93 6.73 6.59 3.21
CA TYR A 93 5.54 5.83 3.62
C TYR A 93 4.51 5.79 2.48
N GLU A 94 4.15 6.97 1.96
CA GLU A 94 3.17 7.15 0.88
C GLU A 94 3.64 6.53 -0.45
N PRO A 95 2.71 6.20 -1.38
CA PRO A 95 3.06 5.79 -2.73
C PRO A 95 3.88 6.90 -3.38
N THR A 96 5.10 6.60 -3.85
CA THR A 96 6.04 7.66 -4.24
C THR A 96 6.74 7.35 -5.56
N VAL A 97 6.75 8.35 -6.45
CA VAL A 97 7.62 8.40 -7.64
C VAL A 97 8.89 9.18 -7.27
N TRP A 98 10.04 8.52 -7.40
CA TRP A 98 11.37 9.10 -7.18
C TRP A 98 11.95 9.54 -8.53
N SER A 99 11.97 10.83 -8.79
CA SER A 99 12.55 11.41 -9.99
C SER A 99 13.99 11.82 -9.71
N ILE A 100 14.94 11.09 -10.30
CA ILE A 100 16.35 11.23 -9.99
C ILE A 100 17.09 11.97 -11.11
N GLY A 101 17.82 13.01 -10.72
CA GLY A 101 18.83 13.67 -11.54
C GLY A 101 20.16 13.74 -10.80
N TRP A 102 21.27 13.83 -11.53
CA TRP A 102 22.60 13.92 -10.94
C TRP A 102 23.47 14.94 -11.65
N SER A 103 24.47 15.48 -10.96
CA SER A 103 25.43 16.41 -11.56
C SER A 103 26.43 15.70 -12.48
N GLN A 104 27.09 16.47 -13.34
CA GLN A 104 28.17 15.95 -14.18
C GLN A 104 29.30 15.37 -13.31
N GLY A 105 29.85 14.22 -13.71
CA GLY A 105 30.91 13.51 -12.95
C GLY A 105 30.38 12.61 -11.83
N THR A 106 29.14 12.79 -11.38
CA THR A 106 28.52 11.87 -10.42
C THR A 106 28.20 10.53 -11.08
N THR A 107 28.66 9.43 -10.46
CA THR A 107 28.39 8.06 -10.92
C THR A 107 27.46 7.35 -9.94
N LEU A 108 26.30 6.90 -10.40
CA LEU A 108 25.35 6.13 -9.59
C LEU A 108 25.62 4.62 -9.77
N VAL A 109 25.74 3.91 -8.65
CA VAL A 109 26.10 2.47 -8.61
C VAL A 109 24.86 1.60 -8.45
N ALA A 110 23.98 1.94 -7.51
CA ALA A 110 22.73 1.21 -7.25
C ALA A 110 21.74 2.09 -6.50
N VAL A 111 20.46 1.75 -6.59
CA VAL A 111 19.40 2.40 -5.81
C VAL A 111 18.56 1.37 -5.11
N PHE A 112 18.57 1.38 -3.78
CA PHE A 112 17.61 0.65 -2.96
C PHE A 112 16.49 1.60 -2.56
N VAL A 113 15.24 1.17 -2.76
CA VAL A 113 14.06 1.94 -2.35
C VAL A 113 13.18 1.08 -1.46
N SER A 114 12.83 1.62 -0.30
CA SER A 114 11.92 0.97 0.62
C SER A 114 10.79 1.86 1.09
N GLY A 115 9.69 1.25 1.53
CA GLY A 115 8.54 2.03 1.98
C GLY A 115 7.41 1.17 2.47
N TYR A 116 6.27 1.79 2.74
CA TYR A 116 5.05 1.04 3.04
C TYR A 116 4.31 0.73 1.73
N HIS A 117 3.93 1.79 1.00
CA HIS A 117 3.23 1.69 -0.28
C HIS A 117 4.18 1.62 -1.48
N LYS A 118 3.63 1.52 -2.70
CA LYS A 118 4.42 1.35 -3.92
C LYS A 118 5.42 2.48 -4.12
N GLN A 119 6.65 2.07 -4.41
CA GLN A 119 7.74 2.98 -4.73
C GLN A 119 8.15 2.77 -6.18
N VAL A 120 8.30 3.85 -6.95
CA VAL A 120 8.68 3.80 -8.37
C VAL A 120 9.84 4.74 -8.59
N VAL A 121 10.86 4.31 -9.33
CA VAL A 121 12.02 5.15 -9.65
C VAL A 121 12.01 5.50 -11.13
N THR A 122 12.29 6.77 -11.44
CA THR A 122 12.48 7.27 -12.81
C THR A 122 13.71 8.17 -12.88
N GLY A 123 14.20 8.39 -14.10
CA GLY A 123 15.36 9.24 -14.37
C GLY A 123 16.70 8.51 -14.37
N LEU A 124 16.80 7.29 -13.82
CA LEU A 124 18.05 6.53 -13.77
C LEU A 124 18.41 5.89 -15.13
N PRO A 125 19.71 5.78 -15.47
CA PRO A 125 20.17 4.94 -16.59
C PRO A 125 19.74 3.49 -16.40
N ALA A 126 19.45 2.78 -17.50
CA ALA A 126 19.02 1.37 -17.45
C ALA A 126 20.08 0.43 -16.84
N THR A 127 21.34 0.85 -16.82
CA THR A 127 22.47 0.10 -16.24
C THR A 127 22.56 0.19 -14.73
N VAL A 128 21.85 1.14 -14.09
CA VAL A 128 21.87 1.29 -12.63
C VAL A 128 20.81 0.35 -12.05
N PRO A 129 21.19 -0.71 -11.32
CA PRO A 129 20.22 -1.62 -10.73
C PRO A 129 19.40 -0.92 -9.66
N VAL A 130 18.09 -1.22 -9.65
CA VAL A 130 17.13 -0.74 -8.64
C VAL A 130 16.53 -1.93 -7.92
N LEU A 131 16.59 -1.92 -6.59
CA LEU A 131 15.92 -2.90 -5.73
C LEU A 131 14.80 -2.20 -4.97
N VAL A 132 13.57 -2.68 -5.12
CA VAL A 132 12.39 -2.11 -4.45
C VAL A 132 11.82 -3.11 -3.45
N SER A 133 11.74 -2.71 -2.18
CA SER A 133 11.20 -3.55 -1.10
C SER A 133 10.24 -2.75 -0.21
N THR A 134 8.95 -3.03 -0.33
CA THR A 134 7.87 -2.33 0.37
C THR A 134 7.02 -3.30 1.18
N TYR A 135 6.15 -2.76 2.04
CA TYR A 135 5.20 -3.58 2.77
C TYR A 135 4.21 -4.24 1.79
N ASP A 136 3.68 -3.44 0.85
CA ASP A 136 2.68 -3.91 -0.12
C ASP A 136 3.23 -4.96 -1.10
N ASN A 137 4.49 -4.87 -1.52
CA ASN A 137 5.09 -5.85 -2.43
C ASN A 137 5.72 -7.07 -1.71
N ARG A 138 5.75 -7.07 -0.37
CA ARG A 138 6.41 -8.10 0.46
C ARG A 138 7.85 -8.38 0.03
N GLY A 139 8.60 -7.32 -0.28
CA GLY A 139 9.97 -7.44 -0.77
C GLY A 139 10.90 -8.12 0.23
N SER A 140 11.94 -8.79 -0.29
CA SER A 140 12.86 -9.62 0.49
C SER A 140 13.64 -8.85 1.57
N CYS A 141 13.78 -7.53 1.40
CA CYS A 141 14.47 -6.65 2.34
C CYS A 141 13.57 -6.04 3.42
N GLY A 142 12.31 -6.46 3.49
CA GLY A 142 11.32 -5.86 4.39
C GLY A 142 10.98 -4.43 3.99
N SER A 143 10.28 -3.74 4.89
CA SER A 143 9.65 -2.45 4.60
C SER A 143 10.01 -1.40 5.66
N ASN A 144 10.66 -0.31 5.25
CA ASN A 144 10.93 0.85 6.10
C ASN A 144 10.92 2.10 5.23
N TYR A 145 10.47 3.23 5.78
CA TYR A 145 10.71 4.54 5.15
C TYR A 145 11.87 5.25 5.84
N VAL A 146 12.49 6.19 5.14
CA VAL A 146 13.66 6.93 5.61
C VAL A 146 13.20 8.21 6.29
N SER A 147 13.51 8.38 7.57
CA SER A 147 13.33 9.63 8.31
C SER A 147 14.34 9.74 9.46
N PRO A 148 14.62 10.95 9.99
CA PRO A 148 15.52 11.12 11.13
C PRO A 148 15.13 10.27 12.35
N GLU A 149 13.83 10.12 12.60
CA GLU A 149 13.28 9.36 13.74
C GLU A 149 13.42 7.84 13.58
N ARG A 150 13.82 7.37 12.39
CA ARG A 150 14.03 5.96 12.05
C ARG A 150 15.45 5.66 11.59
N ALA A 151 16.38 6.59 11.83
CA ALA A 151 17.75 6.49 11.36
C ALA A 151 18.49 5.25 11.89
N GLU A 152 18.07 4.69 13.04
CA GLU A 152 18.64 3.49 13.63
C GLU A 152 18.52 2.25 12.73
N ARG A 153 17.54 2.23 11.82
CA ARG A 153 17.31 1.11 10.89
C ARG A 153 18.18 1.15 9.64
N LEU A 154 18.81 2.29 9.34
CA LEU A 154 19.52 2.51 8.08
C LEU A 154 20.82 1.73 8.01
N ASN A 155 21.66 1.80 9.03
CA ASN A 155 22.98 1.14 9.03
C ASN A 155 22.90 -0.39 8.99
N PRO A 156 22.00 -1.07 9.74
CA PRO A 156 21.80 -2.51 9.60
C PRO A 156 21.44 -2.91 8.16
N MET A 157 20.52 -2.16 7.53
CA MET A 157 20.11 -2.44 6.15
C MET A 157 21.24 -2.15 5.14
N ALA A 158 21.94 -1.03 5.28
CA ALA A 158 23.06 -0.65 4.42
C ALA A 158 24.19 -1.70 4.48
N ARG A 159 24.54 -2.18 5.68
CA ARG A 159 25.54 -3.24 5.84
C ARG A 159 25.11 -4.54 5.19
N ARG A 160 23.82 -4.90 5.30
CA ARG A 160 23.28 -6.09 4.66
C ARG A 160 23.33 -6.01 3.13
N LEU A 161 22.95 -4.87 2.56
CA LEU A 161 22.85 -4.69 1.11
C LEU A 161 24.20 -4.39 0.44
N PHE A 162 25.06 -3.64 1.13
CA PHE A 162 26.23 -2.99 0.53
C PHE A 162 27.54 -3.26 1.28
N GLY A 163 27.50 -4.00 2.39
CA GLY A 163 28.68 -4.27 3.21
C GLY A 163 29.23 -3.06 3.98
N GLN A 164 28.57 -1.89 3.91
CA GLN A 164 29.03 -0.65 4.55
C GLN A 164 27.85 0.17 5.12
N PRO A 165 28.06 1.00 6.15
CA PRO A 165 27.01 1.85 6.71
C PRO A 165 26.63 2.99 5.76
N VAL A 166 25.57 3.71 6.11
CA VAL A 166 25.22 4.98 5.46
C VAL A 166 26.24 6.06 5.89
N ASP A 167 26.81 6.78 4.93
CA ASP A 167 27.70 7.92 5.16
C ASP A 167 26.92 9.15 5.68
N MET A 168 25.75 9.42 5.10
CA MET A 168 24.91 10.56 5.47
C MET A 168 23.42 10.31 5.17
N LEU A 169 22.56 10.79 6.07
CA LEU A 169 21.12 10.89 5.87
C LEU A 169 20.75 12.30 5.43
N HIS A 170 20.05 12.42 4.29
CA HIS A 170 19.53 13.66 3.73
C HIS A 170 17.98 13.65 3.81
N PRO A 171 17.38 14.29 4.82
CA PRO A 171 15.93 14.37 4.92
C PRO A 171 15.34 15.20 3.78
N ALA A 172 14.32 14.66 3.12
CA ALA A 172 13.60 15.40 2.08
C ALA A 172 12.65 16.44 2.70
N ARG A 173 12.47 17.56 2.00
CA ARG A 173 11.53 18.63 2.37
C ARG A 173 10.71 19.02 1.15
N ASP A 174 9.40 19.13 1.30
CA ASP A 174 8.47 19.51 0.24
C ASP A 174 8.62 18.68 -1.06
N GLY A 175 8.93 17.39 -0.91
CA GLY A 175 9.15 16.48 -2.04
C GLY A 175 10.48 16.70 -2.77
N LYS A 176 11.47 17.36 -2.16
CA LYS A 176 12.79 17.60 -2.75
C LYS A 176 13.91 17.22 -1.79
N VAL A 177 15.03 16.74 -2.36
CA VAL A 177 16.24 16.46 -1.59
C VAL A 177 17.49 16.61 -2.47
N VAL A 178 18.54 17.19 -1.89
CA VAL A 178 19.89 17.19 -2.45
C VAL A 178 20.73 16.19 -1.65
N VAL A 179 21.38 15.27 -2.35
CA VAL A 179 22.19 14.19 -1.78
C VAL A 179 23.65 14.38 -2.18
N GLY A 180 24.56 14.23 -1.21
CA GLY A 180 25.98 14.55 -1.38
C GLY A 180 26.26 16.03 -1.11
N ASP A 181 27.14 16.62 -1.92
CA ASP A 181 27.58 18.01 -1.81
C ASP A 181 26.47 19.00 -2.20
N ALA A 182 26.49 20.19 -1.60
CA ALA A 182 25.55 21.25 -1.94
C ALA A 182 25.65 21.66 -3.43
N LEU A 183 24.52 21.89 -4.07
CA LEU A 183 24.47 22.37 -5.46
C LEU A 183 24.85 23.85 -5.50
N SER A 184 25.85 24.18 -6.30
CA SER A 184 26.19 25.58 -6.60
C SER A 184 25.20 26.16 -7.62
N PRO A 185 24.93 27.48 -7.61
CA PRO A 185 24.09 28.11 -8.62
C PRO A 185 24.56 27.78 -10.04
N GLY A 186 23.63 27.39 -10.90
CA GLY A 186 23.93 27.01 -12.29
C GLY A 186 24.41 25.56 -12.50
N THR A 187 24.53 24.76 -11.44
CA THR A 187 24.84 23.32 -11.58
C THR A 187 23.80 22.65 -12.46
N GLN A 188 24.25 22.09 -13.58
CA GLN A 188 23.39 21.35 -14.50
C GLN A 188 23.19 19.93 -13.98
N LEU A 189 21.94 19.53 -13.84
CA LEU A 189 21.56 18.16 -13.53
C LEU A 189 21.18 17.44 -14.81
N GLN A 190 21.67 16.21 -14.96
CA GLN A 190 21.28 15.31 -16.03
C GLN A 190 20.35 14.22 -15.49
N THR A 191 19.51 13.69 -16.38
CA THR A 191 18.62 12.57 -16.12
C THR A 191 18.53 11.74 -17.41
N ARG A 192 18.06 10.49 -17.32
CA ARG A 192 17.92 9.63 -18.49
C ARG A 192 16.92 10.24 -19.47
N ARG A 193 17.33 10.41 -20.72
CA ARG A 193 16.54 11.12 -21.76
C ARG A 193 15.17 10.51 -22.04
N ASP A 194 15.07 9.18 -22.02
CA ASP A 194 13.86 8.39 -22.25
C ASP A 194 13.22 7.91 -20.92
N ALA A 195 13.52 8.59 -19.81
CA ALA A 195 12.86 8.32 -18.54
C ALA A 195 11.34 8.58 -18.69
N PRO A 196 10.47 7.63 -18.28
CA PRO A 196 9.04 7.88 -18.25
C PRO A 196 8.74 9.09 -17.35
N GLY A 197 7.93 10.00 -17.86
CA GLY A 197 7.43 11.13 -17.08
C GLY A 197 6.58 10.64 -15.90
N VAL A 198 6.52 11.42 -14.82
CA VAL A 198 5.81 11.06 -13.58
C VAL A 198 4.35 10.65 -13.83
N GLU A 199 3.68 11.32 -14.76
CA GLU A 199 2.29 11.05 -15.15
C GLU A 199 2.09 9.66 -15.78
N SER A 200 3.12 9.07 -16.38
CA SER A 200 3.01 7.74 -17.01
C SER A 200 2.78 6.60 -16.02
N PHE A 201 3.06 6.83 -14.73
CA PHE A 201 2.82 5.85 -13.67
C PHE A 201 1.40 5.91 -13.10
N ARG A 202 0.60 6.88 -13.54
CA ARG A 202 -0.80 7.05 -13.14
C ARG A 202 -1.61 5.82 -13.50
N LEU A 203 -2.42 5.34 -12.56
CA LEU A 203 -3.42 4.32 -12.85
C LEU A 203 -4.56 4.90 -13.73
N PRO A 204 -5.04 4.19 -14.76
CA PRO A 204 -6.03 4.69 -15.73
C PRO A 204 -7.26 5.38 -15.12
N ASP A 205 -7.77 4.88 -13.98
CA ASP A 205 -8.96 5.40 -13.29
C ASP A 205 -8.66 6.29 -12.08
N SER A 206 -7.43 6.76 -11.93
CA SER A 206 -7.01 7.59 -10.79
C SER A 206 -7.00 9.09 -11.08
N GLN A 207 -7.73 9.54 -12.11
CA GLN A 207 -7.73 10.95 -12.53
C GLN A 207 -8.18 11.94 -11.44
N LEU A 208 -9.01 11.48 -10.51
CA LEU A 208 -9.43 12.24 -9.34
C LEU A 208 -9.26 11.39 -8.09
N ALA A 209 -8.83 12.04 -7.00
CA ALA A 209 -8.69 11.44 -5.68
C ALA A 209 -9.49 12.22 -4.62
N GLY A 210 -9.74 11.56 -3.49
CA GLY A 210 -10.32 12.12 -2.29
C GLY A 210 -11.68 12.80 -2.55
N PRO A 211 -11.94 13.94 -1.88
CA PRO A 211 -13.21 14.66 -2.03
C PRO A 211 -13.55 15.06 -3.47
N ALA A 212 -12.55 15.42 -4.30
CA ALA A 212 -12.78 15.82 -5.68
C ALA A 212 -13.34 14.66 -6.53
N ALA A 213 -12.85 13.44 -6.31
CA ALA A 213 -13.37 12.25 -6.97
C ALA A 213 -14.80 11.93 -6.55
N LEU A 214 -15.10 12.08 -5.26
CA LEU A 214 -16.45 11.88 -4.74
C LEU A 214 -17.43 12.89 -5.31
N GLN A 215 -17.05 14.17 -5.37
CA GLN A 215 -17.86 15.23 -5.98
C GLN A 215 -18.11 14.96 -7.47
N HIS A 216 -17.08 14.52 -8.20
CA HIS A 216 -17.24 14.15 -9.60
C HIS A 216 -18.18 12.94 -9.77
N ALA A 217 -18.04 11.90 -8.94
CA ALA A 217 -18.94 10.75 -8.97
C ALA A 217 -20.39 11.12 -8.64
N VAL A 218 -20.61 12.11 -7.77
CA VAL A 218 -21.94 12.70 -7.54
C VAL A 218 -22.44 13.44 -8.78
N ALA A 219 -21.61 14.28 -9.41
CA ALA A 219 -21.98 15.00 -10.63
C ALA A 219 -22.31 14.06 -11.81
N GLN A 220 -21.68 12.89 -11.88
CA GLN A 220 -21.96 11.85 -12.87
C GLN A 220 -23.16 10.95 -12.50
N GLY A 221 -23.79 11.16 -11.33
CA GLY A 221 -24.89 10.34 -10.83
C GLY A 221 -24.50 8.89 -10.54
N VAL A 222 -23.21 8.62 -10.32
CA VAL A 222 -22.72 7.32 -9.84
C VAL A 222 -22.93 7.21 -8.33
N LEU A 223 -22.77 8.32 -7.63
CA LEU A 223 -23.12 8.49 -6.22
C LEU A 223 -24.24 9.52 -6.07
N ARG A 224 -24.97 9.46 -4.97
CA ARG A 224 -25.70 10.61 -4.43
C ARG A 224 -25.36 10.81 -2.95
N PRO A 225 -25.52 12.01 -2.39
CA PRO A 225 -25.46 12.20 -0.95
C PRO A 225 -26.44 11.26 -0.23
N ALA A 226 -25.99 10.70 0.88
CA ALA A 226 -26.85 9.93 1.77
C ALA A 226 -27.81 10.86 2.52
N THR A 227 -28.96 10.31 2.86
CA THR A 227 -30.02 10.96 3.62
C THR A 227 -30.28 10.18 4.91
N LEU A 228 -31.02 10.78 5.84
CA LEU A 228 -31.44 10.07 7.05
C LEU A 228 -32.27 8.81 6.73
N ALA A 229 -33.00 8.80 5.62
CA ALA A 229 -33.75 7.63 5.19
C ALA A 229 -32.83 6.44 4.87
N ASP A 230 -31.64 6.68 4.32
CA ASP A 230 -30.66 5.62 4.03
C ASP A 230 -30.11 5.00 5.33
N VAL A 231 -29.85 5.84 6.33
CA VAL A 231 -29.42 5.40 7.67
C VAL A 231 -30.52 4.57 8.35
N GLN A 232 -31.77 5.05 8.28
CA GLN A 232 -32.92 4.37 8.86
C GLN A 232 -33.20 3.02 8.16
N ALA A 233 -33.06 2.97 6.84
CA ALA A 233 -33.20 1.74 6.07
C ALA A 233 -32.18 0.69 6.49
N TRP A 234 -30.92 1.09 6.70
CA TRP A 234 -29.88 0.19 7.21
C TRP A 234 -30.22 -0.35 8.59
N ASN A 235 -30.57 0.53 9.54
CA ASN A 235 -30.93 0.14 10.90
C ASN A 235 -32.13 -0.82 10.92
N THR A 236 -33.12 -0.58 10.07
CA THR A 236 -34.30 -1.44 9.92
C THR A 236 -33.91 -2.82 9.39
N GLY A 237 -33.04 -2.88 8.37
CA GLY A 237 -32.52 -4.14 7.83
C GLY A 237 -31.75 -4.95 8.87
N MET A 238 -30.86 -4.30 9.63
CA MET A 238 -30.11 -4.94 10.73
C MET A 238 -31.03 -5.44 11.85
N ALA A 239 -32.05 -4.67 12.23
CA ALA A 239 -33.03 -5.08 13.24
C ALA A 239 -33.83 -6.31 12.77
N ALA A 240 -34.25 -6.34 11.50
CA ALA A 240 -34.92 -7.49 10.92
C ALA A 240 -34.02 -8.73 10.88
N GLN A 241 -32.72 -8.57 10.54
CA GLN A 241 -31.76 -9.67 10.57
C GLN A 241 -31.52 -10.20 11.98
N ARG A 242 -31.39 -9.32 12.98
CA ARG A 242 -31.29 -9.72 14.39
C ARG A 242 -32.55 -10.42 14.89
N ALA A 243 -33.74 -9.99 14.45
CA ALA A 243 -35.00 -10.66 14.80
C ALA A 243 -35.14 -12.07 14.19
N GLN A 244 -34.42 -12.35 13.10
CA GLN A 244 -34.31 -13.71 12.54
C GLN A 244 -33.30 -14.58 13.30
N GLN A 245 -32.38 -13.96 14.05
CA GLN A 245 -31.52 -14.69 14.97
C GLN A 245 -32.35 -14.98 16.22
N ASP A 246 -32.41 -16.25 16.65
CA ASP A 246 -33.14 -16.71 17.83
C ASP A 246 -32.46 -16.23 19.13
N ILE A 247 -32.33 -14.92 19.27
CA ILE A 247 -31.67 -14.23 20.37
C ILE A 247 -32.77 -13.75 21.32
N PRO A 248 -32.80 -14.23 22.57
CA PRO A 248 -33.78 -13.78 23.54
C PRO A 248 -33.58 -12.27 23.85
N PRO A 249 -34.65 -11.54 24.16
CA PRO A 249 -34.55 -10.13 24.53
C PRO A 249 -33.70 -9.97 25.79
N ILE A 250 -32.77 -9.00 25.77
CA ILE A 250 -31.91 -8.69 26.92
C ILE A 250 -32.65 -7.71 27.83
N ALA A 251 -32.95 -8.14 29.05
CA ALA A 251 -33.55 -7.27 30.07
C ALA A 251 -32.64 -6.06 30.36
N GLY A 252 -33.16 -4.84 30.22
CA GLY A 252 -32.39 -3.60 30.38
C GLY A 252 -31.46 -3.27 29.19
N GLY A 253 -31.55 -4.00 28.08
CA GLY A 253 -30.79 -3.71 26.87
C GLY A 253 -31.10 -2.31 26.33
N ALA A 254 -30.06 -1.53 26.06
CA ALA A 254 -30.23 -0.25 25.39
C ALA A 254 -30.73 -0.48 23.96
N PRO A 255 -31.68 0.32 23.45
CA PRO A 255 -32.03 0.29 22.03
C PRO A 255 -30.78 0.55 21.19
N PRO A 256 -30.69 -0.01 19.97
CA PRO A 256 -29.59 0.28 19.07
C PRO A 256 -29.39 1.79 18.95
N ALA A 257 -28.15 2.25 19.11
CA ALA A 257 -27.85 3.68 19.02
C ALA A 257 -28.32 4.21 17.67
N GLN A 258 -29.21 5.21 17.68
CA GLN A 258 -29.63 5.87 16.46
C GLN A 258 -28.45 6.66 15.90
N ARG A 259 -27.90 6.19 14.79
CA ARG A 259 -26.85 6.90 14.07
C ARG A 259 -27.45 8.14 13.41
N GLY A 260 -26.82 9.29 13.64
CA GLY A 260 -27.06 10.49 12.85
C GLY A 260 -26.53 10.33 11.42
N LEU A 261 -26.80 11.32 10.57
CA LEU A 261 -26.26 11.33 9.22
C LEU A 261 -24.72 11.36 9.28
N PRO A 262 -24.01 10.41 8.64
CA PRO A 262 -22.56 10.42 8.64
C PRO A 262 -22.01 11.63 7.86
N HIS A 263 -20.90 12.16 8.34
CA HIS A 263 -20.08 13.08 7.54
C HIS A 263 -19.59 12.34 6.28
N ASN A 264 -19.68 12.97 5.11
CA ASN A 264 -19.35 12.37 3.81
C ASN A 264 -20.10 11.03 3.55
N GLY A 265 -21.41 11.02 3.78
CA GLY A 265 -22.28 9.89 3.45
C GLY A 265 -22.72 9.89 1.98
N TYR A 266 -22.62 8.74 1.32
CA TYR A 266 -23.03 8.54 -0.07
C TYR A 266 -23.82 7.24 -0.26
N VAL A 267 -24.70 7.23 -1.25
CA VAL A 267 -25.36 6.01 -1.75
C VAL A 267 -24.81 5.69 -3.13
N VAL A 268 -24.42 4.44 -3.32
CA VAL A 268 -23.88 3.92 -4.58
C VAL A 268 -25.04 3.57 -5.51
N LEU A 269 -25.12 4.22 -6.67
CA LEU A 269 -26.23 4.07 -7.62
C LEU A 269 -25.87 3.22 -8.83
N LYS A 270 -24.58 3.13 -9.17
CA LYS A 270 -24.03 2.44 -10.34
C LYS A 270 -22.70 1.76 -9.97
N PRO A 271 -22.14 0.86 -10.81
CA PRO A 271 -20.80 0.33 -10.61
C PRO A 271 -19.81 1.44 -10.29
N PHE A 272 -19.11 1.28 -9.17
CA PHE A 272 -18.24 2.29 -8.59
C PHE A 272 -16.93 1.65 -8.16
N ARG A 273 -15.84 2.39 -8.31
CA ARG A 273 -14.54 2.03 -7.74
C ARG A 273 -14.18 3.10 -6.73
N PHE A 274 -13.78 2.69 -5.53
CA PHE A 274 -13.35 3.65 -4.51
C PHE A 274 -12.18 4.50 -5.05
N PRO A 275 -12.27 5.84 -4.99
CA PRO A 275 -11.16 6.70 -5.35
C PRO A 275 -10.06 6.64 -4.29
N ALA A 276 -8.89 7.19 -4.63
CA ALA A 276 -7.81 7.39 -3.66
C ALA A 276 -8.22 8.36 -2.56
N GLY A 277 -7.34 8.52 -1.57
CA GLY A 277 -7.36 9.59 -0.59
C GLY A 277 -8.47 9.49 0.44
N LEU A 278 -9.21 8.37 0.53
CA LEU A 278 -10.31 8.19 1.48
C LEU A 278 -9.84 7.80 2.89
N TYR A 279 -8.86 8.53 3.41
CA TYR A 279 -8.22 8.33 4.71
C TYR A 279 -8.44 9.52 5.64
N GLY A 280 -8.44 9.26 6.94
CA GLY A 280 -8.57 10.30 7.97
C GLY A 280 -9.83 11.14 7.76
N ALA A 281 -9.67 12.47 7.69
CA ALA A 281 -10.76 13.42 7.48
C ALA A 281 -11.48 13.28 6.13
N ASN A 282 -10.85 12.64 5.14
CA ASN A 282 -11.44 12.41 3.83
C ASN A 282 -12.13 11.04 3.71
N SER A 283 -12.17 10.25 4.78
CA SER A 283 -12.95 9.02 4.82
C SER A 283 -14.44 9.32 4.58
N ALA A 284 -15.13 8.35 4.00
CA ALA A 284 -16.54 8.46 3.65
C ALA A 284 -17.34 7.28 4.20
N THR A 285 -18.67 7.39 4.11
CA THR A 285 -19.60 6.30 4.41
C THR A 285 -20.39 5.98 3.17
N PHE A 286 -20.39 4.72 2.75
CA PHE A 286 -21.08 4.25 1.56
C PHE A 286 -22.21 3.30 1.93
N TYR A 287 -23.40 3.56 1.40
CA TYR A 287 -24.52 2.64 1.43
C TYR A 287 -24.66 2.03 0.03
N VAL A 288 -24.58 0.71 -0.07
CA VAL A 288 -24.72 -0.04 -1.33
C VAL A 288 -26.10 -0.68 -1.35
N PRO A 289 -27.07 -0.13 -2.12
CA PRO A 289 -28.42 -0.67 -2.17
C PRO A 289 -28.47 -2.09 -2.73
N LYS A 290 -29.54 -2.80 -2.38
CA LYS A 290 -29.78 -4.16 -2.88
C LYS A 290 -29.85 -4.17 -4.42
N GLY A 291 -29.13 -5.10 -5.04
CA GLY A 291 -29.03 -5.23 -6.51
C GLY A 291 -27.95 -4.36 -7.14
N VAL A 292 -27.32 -3.44 -6.40
CA VAL A 292 -26.15 -2.70 -6.88
C VAL A 292 -24.89 -3.51 -6.55
N PRO A 293 -23.98 -3.75 -7.52
CA PRO A 293 -22.72 -4.42 -7.24
C PRO A 293 -21.89 -3.69 -6.19
N ASN A 294 -21.24 -4.43 -5.30
CA ASN A 294 -20.31 -3.84 -4.34
C ASN A 294 -19.18 -3.08 -5.06
N PRO A 295 -18.80 -1.89 -4.57
CA PRO A 295 -17.71 -1.14 -5.18
C PRO A 295 -16.39 -1.91 -5.15
N THR A 296 -15.57 -1.69 -6.18
CA THR A 296 -14.24 -2.30 -6.30
C THR A 296 -13.14 -1.37 -5.76
N GLY A 297 -11.92 -1.90 -5.60
CA GLY A 297 -10.79 -1.16 -5.02
C GLY A 297 -10.83 -1.12 -3.49
N THR A 298 -9.90 -0.38 -2.89
CA THR A 298 -9.82 -0.23 -1.43
C THR A 298 -10.68 0.94 -0.94
N PRO A 299 -11.53 0.76 0.09
CA PRO A 299 -12.31 1.85 0.68
C PRO A 299 -11.46 2.81 1.53
N GLY A 300 -10.17 2.52 1.74
CA GLY A 300 -9.33 3.25 2.68
C GLY A 300 -9.84 3.14 4.11
N HIS A 301 -10.01 4.29 4.79
CA HIS A 301 -10.66 4.35 6.11
C HIS A 301 -12.17 4.58 5.99
N SER A 302 -12.78 4.36 4.83
CA SER A 302 -14.23 4.49 4.67
C SER A 302 -14.98 3.31 5.29
N THR A 303 -16.27 3.53 5.53
CA THR A 303 -17.21 2.50 5.99
C THR A 303 -18.17 2.16 4.87
N VAL A 304 -18.47 0.87 4.69
CA VAL A 304 -19.35 0.38 3.63
C VAL A 304 -20.43 -0.49 4.27
N TYR A 305 -21.69 -0.09 4.07
CA TYR A 305 -22.88 -0.82 4.44
C TYR A 305 -23.50 -1.46 3.19
N ASP A 306 -23.39 -2.78 3.10
CA ASP A 306 -23.86 -3.53 1.94
C ASP A 306 -25.25 -4.14 2.20
N PHE A 307 -26.29 -3.62 1.54
CA PHE A 307 -27.67 -4.11 1.68
C PHE A 307 -27.91 -5.44 0.97
N ASN A 308 -26.98 -5.92 0.12
CA ASN A 308 -27.08 -7.25 -0.48
C ASN A 308 -26.86 -8.34 0.57
N THR A 309 -25.91 -8.10 1.48
CA THR A 309 -25.46 -9.08 2.49
C THR A 309 -25.85 -8.70 3.92
N LEU A 310 -26.28 -7.45 4.14
CA LEU A 310 -26.43 -6.82 5.45
C LEU A 310 -25.13 -6.89 6.27
N GLN A 311 -23.98 -6.78 5.59
CA GLN A 311 -22.68 -6.70 6.23
C GLN A 311 -22.13 -5.26 6.21
N CYS A 312 -21.43 -4.92 7.30
CA CYS A 312 -20.65 -3.70 7.39
C CYS A 312 -19.17 -4.05 7.23
N SER A 313 -18.45 -3.30 6.39
CA SER A 313 -16.98 -3.36 6.30
C SER A 313 -16.32 -1.99 6.45
N GLY A 314 -15.08 -1.96 6.92
CA GLY A 314 -14.31 -0.73 7.16
C GLY A 314 -14.22 -0.33 8.64
N VAL A 315 -13.59 0.82 8.90
CA VAL A 315 -13.19 1.22 10.27
C VAL A 315 -14.38 1.62 11.16
N GLY A 316 -15.51 2.04 10.57
CA GLY A 316 -16.71 2.46 11.31
C GLY A 316 -17.58 1.32 11.82
N CYS A 317 -17.38 0.09 11.36
CA CYS A 317 -18.24 -1.06 11.68
C CYS A 317 -18.05 -1.63 13.09
N ARG A 318 -16.95 -1.29 13.78
CA ARG A 318 -16.69 -1.75 15.15
C ARG A 318 -17.38 -0.90 16.22
N ARG A 319 -18.23 0.06 15.83
CA ARG A 319 -19.11 0.81 16.73
C ARG A 319 -20.54 0.23 16.74
N ASP A 320 -20.70 -1.04 16.39
CA ASP A 320 -21.96 -1.79 16.31
C ASP A 320 -22.06 -2.91 17.35
#